data_AF-A0A957DUU0-F1
#
_entry.id   AF-A0A957DUU0-F1
#
_cell.length_a   1.000
_cell.length_b   1.000
_cell.length_c   1.000
_cell.angle_alpha   90.00
_cell.angle_beta   90.00
_cell.angle_gamma   90.00
#
_symmetry.space_group_name_H-M   'P 1'
#
loop_
_entity.id
_entity.type
_entity.pdbx_description
1 polymer ?
#
loop_
_entity_poly.entity_id
_entity_poly.type
_entity_poly.pdbx_seq_one_letter_code
_entity_poly.pdbx_strand_id
1 'polypeptide(L)'
;LLGQGIFSLVKWERNREKEPFPILPCCPMPLPDPPDYEDAFFESVLVGQAALAQGLTADQFLRQMFKWAEEEPEIPNWFAQTVLSAYYLVDLIPYTFYFGGDNPILRCTLPASSIQELRYHCLSSLTKRLAAMPEFWWLFQQNQPARPADLGEQFTDIHPFGLDDVLQRLRLLASLGAAQKFKYGEYRLTPLGEACANRWKREVVVETTVASEPTLLHNFADFIEW
;
A
#
# COMPACT_ATOMS: atom_id res chain seq x y z
N LEU A 1 -22.03 -10.37 22.01
CA LEU A 1 -21.95 -9.03 21.37
C LEU A 1 -20.82 -8.89 20.33
N LEU A 2 -20.22 -9.99 19.84
CA LEU A 2 -19.19 -9.97 18.78
C LEU A 2 -19.74 -9.93 17.35
N GLY A 3 -21.02 -10.25 17.15
CA GLY A 3 -21.63 -10.33 15.82
C GLY A 3 -21.76 -8.97 15.12
N GLN A 4 -22.18 -7.92 15.83
CA GLN A 4 -22.51 -6.62 15.20
C GLN A 4 -21.30 -5.92 14.56
N GLY A 5 -20.09 -6.09 15.11
CA GLY A 5 -18.85 -5.51 14.55
C GLY A 5 -18.35 -6.21 13.28
N ILE A 6 -18.54 -7.53 13.16
CA ILE A 6 -18.17 -8.30 11.96
C ILE A 6 -19.13 -7.96 10.81
N PHE A 7 -20.43 -7.82 11.10
CA PHE A 7 -21.42 -7.37 10.11
C PHE A 7 -21.14 -5.95 9.59
N SER A 8 -20.62 -5.04 10.44
CA SER A 8 -20.28 -3.68 9.98
C SER A 8 -19.06 -3.64 9.06
N LEU A 9 -18.04 -4.49 9.30
CA LEU A 9 -16.84 -4.55 8.47
C LEU A 9 -17.13 -5.12 7.06
N VAL A 10 -17.88 -6.22 7.00
CA VAL A 10 -18.34 -6.82 5.72
C VAL A 10 -19.20 -5.84 4.93
N LYS A 11 -20.07 -5.08 5.59
CA LYS A 11 -20.92 -4.07 4.95
C LYS A 11 -20.11 -2.88 4.43
N TRP A 12 -19.05 -2.49 5.14
CA TRP A 12 -18.17 -1.39 4.74
C TRP A 12 -17.32 -1.76 3.52
N GLU A 13 -16.70 -2.94 3.52
CA GLU A 13 -15.96 -3.46 2.35
C GLU A 13 -16.88 -3.65 1.12
N ARG A 14 -18.12 -4.11 1.32
CA ARG A 14 -19.10 -4.19 0.23
C ARG A 14 -19.51 -2.81 -0.31
N ASN A 15 -19.56 -1.77 0.52
CA ASN A 15 -19.87 -0.43 0.05
C ASN A 15 -18.71 0.19 -0.72
N ARG A 16 -17.48 -0.11 -0.32
CA ARG A 16 -16.24 0.29 -0.97
C ARG A 16 -16.12 -0.24 -2.41
N GLU A 17 -16.69 -1.41 -2.70
CA GLU A 17 -16.80 -1.93 -4.07
C GLU A 17 -17.58 -1.01 -5.03
N LYS A 18 -18.43 -0.12 -4.50
CA LYS A 18 -19.19 0.85 -5.29
C LYS A 18 -18.38 2.11 -5.61
N GLU A 19 -17.23 2.30 -4.97
CA GLU A 19 -16.32 3.39 -5.28
C GLU A 19 -15.54 3.03 -6.56
N PRO A 20 -15.31 3.99 -7.48
CA PRO A 20 -14.61 3.70 -8.73
C PRO A 20 -13.14 3.31 -8.51
N PHE A 21 -12.49 3.89 -7.49
CA PHE A 21 -11.10 3.62 -7.14
C PHE A 21 -10.91 3.68 -5.61
N PRO A 22 -11.34 2.64 -4.89
CA PRO A 22 -11.30 2.65 -3.43
C PRO A 22 -9.87 2.73 -2.86
N ILE A 23 -9.66 3.63 -1.90
CA ILE A 23 -8.38 3.72 -1.17
C ILE A 23 -8.40 2.75 0.00
N LEU A 24 -7.53 1.75 0.01
CA LEU A 24 -7.39 0.78 1.10
C LEU A 24 -6.80 1.45 2.35
N PRO A 25 -7.41 1.25 3.54
CA PRO A 25 -6.93 1.87 4.78
C PRO A 25 -5.66 1.20 5.31
N CYS A 26 -5.46 -0.08 5.00
CA CYS A 26 -4.35 -0.90 5.49
C CYS A 26 -3.73 -1.67 4.32
N CYS A 27 -2.43 -1.94 4.42
CA CYS A 27 -1.72 -2.72 3.42
C CYS A 27 -2.07 -4.21 3.53
N PRO A 28 -2.63 -4.86 2.48
CA PRO A 28 -2.90 -6.28 2.49
C PRO A 28 -1.60 -7.10 2.48
N MET A 29 -1.68 -8.33 2.96
CA MET A 29 -0.66 -9.34 2.73
C MET A 29 -0.66 -9.74 1.25
N PRO A 30 0.49 -9.69 0.55
CA PRO A 30 0.57 -10.24 -0.81
C PRO A 30 0.38 -11.76 -0.81
N LEU A 31 0.24 -12.33 -2.01
CA LEU A 31 0.37 -13.77 -2.20
C LEU A 31 1.72 -14.24 -1.61
N PRO A 32 1.77 -15.38 -0.91
CA PRO A 32 3.03 -15.96 -0.45
C PRO A 32 4.00 -16.20 -1.61
N ASP A 33 5.29 -16.09 -1.33
CA ASP A 33 6.33 -16.43 -2.29
C ASP A 33 6.40 -17.96 -2.44
N PRO A 34 6.58 -18.50 -3.66
CA PRO A 34 6.89 -19.91 -3.83
C PRO A 34 8.19 -20.30 -3.10
N PRO A 35 8.39 -21.59 -2.78
CA PRO A 35 9.66 -22.06 -2.22
C PRO A 35 10.85 -21.64 -3.08
N ASP A 36 11.95 -21.24 -2.43
CA ASP A 36 13.20 -20.74 -3.05
C ASP A 36 13.13 -19.35 -3.71
N TYR A 37 11.98 -18.69 -3.72
CA TYR A 37 11.85 -17.31 -4.16
C TYR A 37 11.74 -16.35 -2.96
N GLU A 38 12.25 -15.13 -3.13
CA GLU A 38 12.06 -14.04 -2.18
C GLU A 38 11.52 -12.82 -2.92
N ASP A 39 10.53 -12.16 -2.31
CA ASP A 39 9.91 -10.94 -2.84
C ASP A 39 9.28 -11.15 -4.23
N ALA A 40 8.63 -12.30 -4.46
CA ALA A 40 8.16 -12.77 -5.77
C ALA A 40 6.77 -12.23 -6.20
N PHE A 41 6.23 -11.27 -5.45
CA PHE A 41 4.88 -10.79 -5.72
C PHE A 41 4.74 -10.16 -7.12
N PHE A 42 5.76 -9.46 -7.64
CA PHE A 42 5.69 -8.88 -8.98
C PHE A 42 5.70 -9.95 -10.08
N GLU A 43 6.46 -11.03 -9.91
CA GLU A 43 6.41 -12.22 -10.77
C GLU A 43 5.00 -12.81 -10.77
N SER A 44 4.35 -12.88 -9.59
CA SER A 44 2.95 -13.31 -9.49
C SER A 44 2.00 -12.39 -10.26
N VAL A 45 2.29 -11.08 -10.33
CA VAL A 45 1.51 -10.12 -11.14
C VAL A 45 1.63 -10.43 -12.62
N LEU A 46 2.83 -10.76 -13.12
CA LEU A 46 3.05 -11.15 -14.51
C LEU A 46 2.35 -12.47 -14.86
N VAL A 47 2.42 -13.45 -13.96
CA VAL A 47 1.69 -14.72 -14.09
C VAL A 47 0.19 -14.48 -14.10
N GLY A 48 -0.30 -13.64 -13.18
CA GLY A 48 -1.70 -13.26 -13.09
C GLY A 48 -2.20 -12.52 -14.34
N GLN A 49 -1.39 -11.62 -14.91
CA GLN A 49 -1.72 -10.94 -16.18
C GLN A 49 -1.93 -11.94 -17.31
N ALA A 50 -1.05 -12.93 -17.44
CA ALA A 50 -1.17 -13.98 -18.44
C ALA A 50 -2.39 -14.89 -18.18
N ALA A 51 -2.66 -15.24 -16.92
CA ALA A 51 -3.80 -16.07 -16.53
C ALA A 51 -5.14 -15.40 -16.87
N LEU A 52 -5.25 -14.09 -16.63
CA LEU A 52 -6.46 -13.31 -16.88
C LEU A 52 -6.78 -13.11 -18.37
N ALA A 53 -5.85 -13.43 -19.29
CA ALA A 53 -6.09 -13.35 -20.73
C ALA A 53 -7.25 -14.25 -21.20
N GLN A 54 -7.57 -15.31 -20.45
CA GLN A 54 -8.63 -16.26 -20.77
C GLN A 54 -9.98 -15.92 -20.10
N GLY A 55 -10.02 -14.91 -19.23
CA GLY A 55 -11.18 -14.57 -18.41
C GLY A 55 -11.44 -15.63 -17.33
N LEU A 56 -10.99 -15.36 -16.10
CA LEU A 56 -11.15 -16.27 -14.97
C LEU A 56 -12.12 -15.68 -13.95
N THR A 57 -12.94 -16.53 -13.33
CA THR A 57 -13.65 -16.14 -12.10
C THR A 57 -12.66 -15.88 -10.96
N ALA A 58 -13.08 -15.14 -9.94
CA ALA A 58 -12.24 -14.87 -8.77
C ALA A 58 -11.71 -16.17 -8.13
N ASP A 59 -12.54 -17.20 -7.99
CA ASP A 59 -12.15 -18.52 -7.47
C ASP A 59 -11.12 -19.21 -8.37
N GLN A 60 -11.32 -19.21 -9.69
CA GLN A 60 -10.39 -19.85 -10.62
C GLN A 60 -9.04 -19.15 -10.63
N PHE A 61 -9.05 -17.81 -10.63
CA PHE A 61 -7.85 -17.00 -10.56
C PHE A 61 -7.09 -17.28 -9.26
N LEU A 62 -7.74 -17.22 -8.10
CA LEU A 62 -7.12 -17.49 -6.81
C LEU A 62 -6.54 -18.91 -6.74
N ARG A 63 -7.30 -19.93 -7.16
CA ARG A 63 -6.80 -21.32 -7.20
C ARG A 63 -5.53 -21.44 -8.05
N GLN A 64 -5.49 -20.75 -9.19
CA GLN A 64 -4.31 -20.77 -10.06
C GLN A 64 -3.12 -20.05 -9.40
N MET A 65 -3.34 -18.90 -8.77
CA MET A 65 -2.28 -18.14 -8.11
C MET A 65 -1.74 -18.87 -6.87
N PHE A 66 -2.59 -19.47 -6.05
CA PHE A 66 -2.14 -20.27 -4.91
C PHE A 66 -1.43 -21.55 -5.34
N LYS A 67 -1.87 -22.19 -6.42
CA LYS A 67 -1.12 -23.29 -7.02
C LYS A 67 0.27 -22.85 -7.49
N TRP A 68 0.39 -21.65 -8.06
CA TRP A 68 1.70 -21.10 -8.46
C TRP A 68 2.60 -20.82 -7.25
N ALA A 69 2.02 -20.37 -6.13
CA ALA A 69 2.74 -20.18 -4.86
C ALA A 69 3.03 -21.49 -4.10
N GLU A 70 2.62 -22.65 -4.64
CA GLU A 70 2.73 -23.96 -3.98
C GLU A 70 2.01 -24.04 -2.61
N GLU A 71 0.93 -23.26 -2.46
CA GLU A 71 0.10 -23.22 -1.26
C GLU A 71 -1.03 -24.27 -1.29
N GLU A 72 -1.40 -24.78 -0.11
CA GLU A 72 -2.43 -25.79 0.11
C GLU A 72 -3.86 -25.30 -0.25
N PRO A 73 -4.81 -26.19 -0.58
CA PRO A 73 -6.11 -25.82 -1.16
C PRO A 73 -7.13 -25.22 -0.17
N GLU A 74 -6.94 -25.38 1.15
CA GLU A 74 -7.88 -24.89 2.17
C GLU A 74 -7.54 -23.47 2.63
N ILE A 75 -7.79 -22.51 1.74
CA ILE A 75 -7.47 -21.11 2.01
C ILE A 75 -8.67 -20.38 2.61
N PRO A 76 -8.53 -19.78 3.81
CA PRO A 76 -9.60 -19.01 4.41
C PRO A 76 -10.01 -17.82 3.52
N ASN A 77 -11.32 -17.56 3.43
CA ASN A 77 -11.86 -16.47 2.59
C ASN A 77 -11.26 -15.09 2.91
N TRP A 78 -10.88 -14.82 4.17
CA TRP A 78 -10.23 -13.57 4.55
C TRP A 78 -8.83 -13.42 3.96
N PHE A 79 -8.12 -14.54 3.80
CA PHE A 79 -6.80 -14.54 3.18
C PHE A 79 -6.93 -14.40 1.66
N ALA A 80 -7.91 -15.09 1.05
CA ALA A 80 -8.27 -14.89 -0.36
C ALA A 80 -8.61 -13.41 -0.68
N GLN A 81 -9.44 -12.76 0.14
CA GLN A 81 -9.74 -11.32 -0.01
C GLN A 81 -8.47 -10.46 0.09
N THR A 82 -7.57 -10.81 1.02
CA THR A 82 -6.32 -10.09 1.23
C THR A 82 -5.43 -10.16 -0.02
N VAL A 83 -5.29 -11.34 -0.63
CA VAL A 83 -4.54 -11.53 -1.89
C VAL A 83 -5.18 -10.77 -3.06
N LEU A 84 -6.51 -10.83 -3.22
CA LEU A 84 -7.20 -10.02 -4.25
C LEU A 84 -6.98 -8.52 -4.03
N SER A 85 -6.99 -8.07 -2.78
CA SER A 85 -6.73 -6.67 -2.42
C SER A 85 -5.31 -6.24 -2.76
N ALA A 86 -4.32 -7.12 -2.59
CA ALA A 86 -2.94 -6.87 -3.00
C ALA A 86 -2.83 -6.72 -4.53
N TYR A 87 -3.49 -7.58 -5.30
CA TYR A 87 -3.56 -7.45 -6.77
C TYR A 87 -4.29 -6.20 -7.23
N TYR A 88 -5.33 -5.79 -6.51
CA TYR A 88 -6.02 -4.52 -6.76
C TYR A 88 -5.09 -3.31 -6.55
N LEU A 89 -4.29 -3.30 -5.48
CA LEU A 89 -3.37 -2.19 -5.20
C LEU A 89 -2.39 -1.92 -6.33
N VAL A 90 -1.92 -2.98 -7.00
CA VAL A 90 -0.98 -2.89 -8.13
C VAL A 90 -1.66 -2.84 -9.49
N ASP A 91 -2.99 -2.66 -9.52
CA ASP A 91 -3.78 -2.52 -10.74
C ASP A 91 -3.75 -3.73 -11.67
N LEU A 92 -3.59 -4.95 -11.12
CA LEU A 92 -3.79 -6.18 -11.87
C LEU A 92 -5.26 -6.44 -12.17
N ILE A 93 -6.11 -6.21 -11.17
CA ILE A 93 -7.56 -6.42 -11.24
C ILE A 93 -8.33 -5.22 -10.65
N PRO A 94 -9.62 -5.05 -11.00
CA PRO A 94 -10.53 -4.17 -10.27
C PRO A 94 -10.68 -4.63 -8.81
N TYR A 95 -11.06 -3.70 -7.93
CA TYR A 95 -11.41 -4.07 -6.56
C TYR A 95 -12.58 -5.06 -6.61
N THR A 96 -12.42 -6.18 -5.94
CA THR A 96 -13.37 -7.30 -5.96
C THR A 96 -13.65 -7.72 -4.54
N PHE A 97 -14.92 -7.74 -4.15
CA PHE A 97 -15.33 -8.21 -2.82
C PHE A 97 -15.68 -9.71 -2.83
N TYR A 98 -14.86 -10.51 -2.16
CA TYR A 98 -14.92 -11.97 -2.21
C TYR A 98 -16.04 -12.58 -1.35
N PHE A 99 -16.39 -11.96 -0.22
CA PHE A 99 -17.34 -12.52 0.76
C PHE A 99 -18.83 -12.47 0.34
N GLY A 100 -19.14 -12.17 -0.92
CA GLY A 100 -20.50 -12.11 -1.46
C GLY A 100 -21.00 -13.41 -2.11
N GLY A 101 -20.10 -14.31 -2.51
CA GLY A 101 -20.46 -15.51 -3.29
C GLY A 101 -20.77 -15.23 -4.77
N ASP A 102 -20.72 -13.97 -5.20
CA ASP A 102 -21.00 -13.57 -6.59
C ASP A 102 -19.94 -14.07 -7.58
N ASN A 103 -18.74 -14.40 -7.09
CA ASN A 103 -17.60 -14.98 -7.84
C ASN A 103 -17.41 -14.37 -9.24
N PRO A 104 -17.15 -13.04 -9.33
CA PRO A 104 -17.16 -12.33 -10.61
C PRO A 104 -16.03 -12.78 -11.53
N ILE A 105 -16.23 -12.58 -12.84
CA ILE A 105 -15.17 -12.73 -13.84
C ILE A 105 -14.21 -11.56 -13.70
N LEU A 106 -12.96 -11.86 -13.37
CA LEU A 106 -11.87 -10.90 -13.29
C LEU A 106 -11.36 -10.54 -14.68
N ARG A 107 -10.97 -9.28 -14.83
CA ARG A 107 -10.34 -8.74 -16.04
C ARG A 107 -9.00 -8.13 -15.66
N CYS A 108 -8.00 -8.32 -16.51
CA CYS A 108 -6.73 -7.63 -16.38
C CYS A 108 -6.92 -6.13 -16.63
N THR A 109 -6.42 -5.29 -15.72
CA THR A 109 -6.42 -3.82 -15.86
C THR A 109 -5.06 -3.24 -16.22
N LEU A 110 -3.99 -4.05 -16.19
CA LEU A 110 -2.65 -3.61 -16.57
C LEU A 110 -2.55 -3.26 -18.06
N PRO A 111 -1.79 -2.20 -18.41
CA PRO A 111 -1.52 -1.87 -19.81
C PRO A 111 -0.58 -2.90 -20.45
N ALA A 112 -0.62 -3.00 -21.78
CA ALA A 112 0.41 -3.71 -22.55
C ALA A 112 1.66 -2.81 -22.61
N SER A 113 2.68 -3.13 -21.83
CA SER A 113 3.89 -2.29 -21.69
C SER A 113 5.11 -3.15 -21.37
N SER A 114 6.30 -2.55 -21.41
CA SER A 114 7.53 -3.23 -20.98
C SER A 114 7.50 -3.58 -19.49
N ILE A 115 8.32 -4.54 -19.06
CA ILE A 115 8.41 -4.95 -17.64
C ILE A 115 8.74 -3.76 -16.73
N GLN A 116 9.60 -2.85 -17.18
CA GLN A 116 9.98 -1.67 -16.40
C GLN A 116 8.82 -0.68 -16.27
N GLU A 117 8.07 -0.43 -17.34
CA GLU A 117 6.89 0.44 -17.32
C GLU A 117 5.78 -0.16 -16.45
N LEU A 118 5.56 -1.47 -16.55
CA LEU A 118 4.60 -2.20 -15.70
C LEU A 118 4.96 -2.07 -14.23
N ARG A 119 6.22 -2.28 -13.85
CA ARG A 119 6.70 -2.11 -12.48
C ARG A 119 6.42 -0.70 -11.96
N TYR A 120 6.72 0.32 -12.77
CA TYR A 120 6.45 1.70 -12.42
C TYR A 120 4.94 2.00 -12.28
N HIS A 121 4.12 1.43 -13.18
CA HIS A 121 2.66 1.52 -13.11
C HIS A 121 2.12 0.91 -11.82
N CYS A 122 2.58 -0.29 -11.45
CA CYS A 122 2.21 -0.96 -10.21
C CYS A 122 2.54 -0.10 -8.98
N LEU A 123 3.74 0.51 -8.92
CA LEU A 123 4.14 1.39 -7.83
C LEU A 123 3.30 2.67 -7.76
N SER A 124 2.97 3.26 -8.91
CA SER A 124 2.09 4.43 -9.03
C SER A 124 0.68 4.11 -8.51
N SER A 125 0.13 2.96 -8.91
CA SER A 125 -1.19 2.49 -8.47
C SER A 125 -1.21 2.18 -6.98
N LEU A 126 -0.19 1.49 -6.46
CA LEU A 126 -0.02 1.22 -5.03
C LEU A 126 -0.03 2.53 -4.23
N THR A 127 0.71 3.53 -4.69
CA THR A 127 0.80 4.82 -4.01
C THR A 127 -0.52 5.59 -3.98
N LYS A 128 -1.36 5.45 -5.03
CA LYS A 128 -2.67 6.12 -5.11
C LYS A 128 -3.79 5.37 -4.38
N ARG A 129 -3.67 4.04 -4.27
CA ARG A 129 -4.74 3.15 -3.77
C ARG A 129 -4.55 2.70 -2.33
N LEU A 130 -3.43 3.02 -1.70
CA LEU A 130 -3.17 2.69 -0.30
C LEU A 130 -3.00 3.97 0.52
N ALA A 131 -3.77 4.06 1.61
CA ALA A 131 -3.76 5.19 2.52
C ALA A 131 -2.35 5.42 3.08
N ALA A 132 -1.99 6.69 3.25
CA ALA A 132 -0.73 7.14 3.81
C ALA A 132 0.55 6.65 3.08
N MET A 133 0.46 6.17 1.82
CA MET A 133 1.66 5.81 1.05
C MET A 133 2.58 6.98 0.73
N PRO A 134 2.10 8.18 0.35
CA PRO A 134 2.97 9.36 0.20
C PRO A 134 3.78 9.69 1.46
N GLU A 135 3.17 9.57 2.63
CA GLU A 135 3.80 9.77 3.92
C GLU A 135 4.79 8.64 4.22
N PHE A 136 4.44 7.39 3.90
CA PHE A 136 5.33 6.24 4.06
C PHE A 136 6.58 6.36 3.18
N TRP A 137 6.45 6.82 1.93
CA TRP A 137 7.58 7.11 1.04
C TRP A 137 8.53 8.13 1.64
N TRP A 138 7.98 9.24 2.16
CA TRP A 138 8.77 10.27 2.85
C TRP A 138 9.50 9.67 4.04
N LEU A 139 8.78 8.98 4.92
CA LEU A 139 9.31 8.41 6.16
C LEU A 139 10.44 7.41 5.89
N PHE A 140 10.21 6.49 4.94
CA PHE A 140 11.21 5.48 4.58
C PHE A 140 12.46 6.12 3.97
N GLN A 141 12.30 7.14 3.12
CA GLN A 141 13.43 7.87 2.54
C GLN A 141 14.31 8.54 3.60
N GLN A 142 13.73 9.07 4.68
CA GLN A 142 14.48 9.75 5.75
C GLN A 142 15.18 8.81 6.74
N ASN A 143 14.70 7.56 6.87
CA ASN A 143 15.10 6.66 7.96
C ASN A 143 15.88 5.43 7.50
N GLN A 144 16.33 5.37 6.24
CA GLN A 144 17.02 4.20 5.70
C GLN A 144 18.53 4.12 6.07
N PRO A 145 19.12 2.92 6.27
CA PRO A 145 18.44 1.62 6.37
C PRO A 145 17.51 1.57 7.57
N ALA A 146 16.35 0.95 7.40
CA ALA A 146 15.34 0.91 8.45
C ALA A 146 14.83 -0.50 8.68
N ARG A 147 14.57 -0.85 9.94
CA ARG A 147 13.80 -2.07 10.26
C ARG A 147 12.30 -1.75 10.22
N PRO A 148 11.45 -2.74 9.92
CA PRO A 148 10.01 -2.56 9.95
C PRO A 148 9.49 -2.03 11.29
N ALA A 149 10.06 -2.47 12.42
CA ALA A 149 9.66 -2.02 13.75
C ALA A 149 9.94 -0.52 13.96
N ASP A 150 11.15 -0.06 13.63
CA ASP A 150 11.57 1.35 13.81
C ASP A 150 10.75 2.29 12.90
N LEU A 151 10.45 1.86 11.68
CA LEU A 151 9.53 2.60 10.79
C LEU A 151 8.10 2.56 11.31
N GLY A 152 7.66 1.44 11.85
CA GLY A 152 6.32 1.26 12.42
C GLY A 152 6.04 2.25 13.54
N GLU A 153 6.95 2.39 14.50
CA GLU A 153 6.83 3.35 15.60
C GLU A 153 6.62 4.78 15.07
N GLN A 154 7.48 5.24 14.14
CA GLN A 154 7.34 6.58 13.56
C GLN A 154 6.10 6.72 12.66
N PHE A 155 5.68 5.65 11.98
CA PHE A 155 4.53 5.68 11.09
C PHE A 155 3.22 5.77 11.86
N THR A 156 3.14 5.26 13.10
CA THR A 156 1.92 5.36 13.92
C THR A 156 1.51 6.78 14.27
N ASP A 157 2.46 7.72 14.33
CA ASP A 157 2.18 9.15 14.52
C ASP A 157 1.42 9.76 13.34
N ILE A 158 1.55 9.15 12.16
CA ILE A 158 0.93 9.59 10.90
C ILE A 158 -0.33 8.78 10.60
N HIS A 159 -0.23 7.46 10.74
CA HIS A 159 -1.27 6.48 10.44
C HIS A 159 -1.36 5.49 11.62
N PRO A 160 -2.23 5.74 12.62
CA PRO A 160 -2.28 4.95 13.86
C PRO A 160 -2.54 3.46 13.67
N PHE A 161 -3.17 3.05 12.57
CA PHE A 161 -3.40 1.65 12.22
C PHE A 161 -2.24 1.02 11.40
N GLY A 162 -1.16 1.78 11.18
CA GLY A 162 -0.07 1.43 10.29
C GLY A 162 1.00 0.52 10.89
N LEU A 163 1.04 0.33 12.20
CA LEU A 163 2.09 -0.49 12.85
C LEU A 163 2.19 -1.89 12.22
N ASP A 164 1.04 -2.54 12.06
CA ASP A 164 0.95 -3.90 11.51
C ASP A 164 1.08 -3.94 9.98
N ASP A 165 1.02 -2.80 9.30
CA ASP A 165 1.02 -2.72 7.84
C ASP A 165 2.40 -2.37 7.23
N VAL A 166 3.33 -1.82 8.03
CA VAL A 166 4.67 -1.40 7.57
C VAL A 166 5.45 -2.54 6.92
N LEU A 167 5.46 -3.73 7.53
CA LEU A 167 6.16 -4.89 6.96
C LEU A 167 5.59 -5.26 5.58
N GLN A 168 4.27 -5.19 5.41
CA GLN A 168 3.61 -5.53 4.16
C GLN A 168 3.87 -4.47 3.08
N ARG A 169 3.89 -3.18 3.46
CA ARG A 169 4.34 -2.10 2.58
C ARG A 169 5.76 -2.36 2.09
N LEU A 170 6.69 -2.66 3.00
CA LEU A 170 8.09 -2.94 2.66
C LEU A 170 8.24 -4.16 1.75
N ARG A 171 7.51 -5.25 2.00
CA ARG A 171 7.48 -6.44 1.14
C ARG A 171 6.97 -6.12 -0.26
N LEU A 172 5.84 -5.43 -0.39
CA LEU A 172 5.33 -5.01 -1.70
C LEU A 172 6.33 -4.11 -2.44
N LEU A 173 6.95 -3.16 -1.73
CA LEU A 173 7.98 -2.31 -2.32
C LEU A 173 9.21 -3.10 -2.74
N ALA A 174 9.63 -4.10 -1.97
CA ALA A 174 10.76 -4.97 -2.32
C ALA A 174 10.44 -5.80 -3.56
N SER A 175 9.27 -6.44 -3.61
CA SER A 175 8.82 -7.20 -4.77
C SER A 175 8.66 -6.35 -6.03
N LEU A 176 8.23 -5.11 -5.87
CA LEU A 176 8.14 -4.14 -6.97
C LEU A 176 9.51 -3.50 -7.29
N GLY A 177 10.61 -3.98 -6.70
CA GLY A 177 11.97 -3.51 -6.96
C GLY A 177 12.27 -2.09 -6.48
N ALA A 178 11.40 -1.49 -5.65
CA ALA A 178 11.58 -0.17 -5.06
C ALA A 178 12.33 -0.21 -3.73
N ALA A 179 12.32 -1.35 -3.04
CA ALA A 179 13.11 -1.58 -1.84
C ALA A 179 14.03 -2.78 -2.00
N GLN A 180 15.08 -2.84 -1.19
CA GLN A 180 15.95 -4.00 -1.06
C GLN A 180 16.02 -4.40 0.41
N LYS A 181 15.78 -5.67 0.68
CA LYS A 181 15.96 -6.30 1.99
C LYS A 181 17.41 -6.75 2.19
N PHE A 182 17.96 -6.49 3.36
CA PHE A 182 19.32 -6.89 3.76
C PHE A 182 19.30 -8.02 4.81
N LYS A 183 20.48 -8.61 5.06
CA LYS A 183 20.71 -9.84 5.85
C LYS A 183 20.21 -9.80 7.32
N TYR A 184 19.78 -8.65 7.81
CA TYR A 184 19.24 -8.45 9.17
C TYR A 184 17.82 -7.89 9.21
N GLY A 185 17.07 -8.01 8.10
CA GLY A 185 15.70 -7.51 8.01
C GLY A 185 15.59 -5.99 7.88
N GLU A 186 16.70 -5.33 7.57
CA GLU A 186 16.73 -3.91 7.22
C GLU A 186 16.37 -3.72 5.75
N TYR A 187 15.68 -2.62 5.46
CA TYR A 187 15.28 -2.25 4.12
C TYR A 187 15.95 -0.92 3.73
N ARG A 188 16.29 -0.77 2.44
CA ARG A 188 16.65 0.51 1.83
C ARG A 188 15.90 0.70 0.53
N LEU A 189 15.73 1.96 0.11
CA LEU A 189 15.26 2.25 -1.23
C LEU A 189 16.31 1.87 -2.27
N THR A 190 15.86 1.29 -3.38
CA THR A 190 16.68 1.15 -4.59
C THR A 190 16.71 2.48 -5.35
N PRO A 191 17.53 2.64 -6.41
CA PRO A 191 17.44 3.83 -7.27
C PRO A 191 16.04 4.08 -7.84
N LEU A 192 15.29 3.02 -8.15
CA LEU A 192 13.88 3.13 -8.56
C LEU A 192 13.01 3.64 -7.41
N GLY A 193 13.20 3.08 -6.20
CA GLY A 193 12.49 3.52 -5.00
C GLY A 193 12.73 4.98 -4.66
N GLU A 194 13.98 5.45 -4.76
CA GLU A 194 14.33 6.86 -4.55
C GLU A 194 13.63 7.78 -5.55
N ALA A 195 13.61 7.40 -6.83
CA ALA A 195 12.91 8.15 -7.86
C ALA A 195 11.39 8.21 -7.59
N CYS A 196 10.79 7.10 -7.14
CA CYS A 196 9.38 7.04 -6.77
C CYS A 196 9.07 7.88 -5.53
N ALA A 197 9.89 7.77 -4.48
CA ALA A 197 9.77 8.56 -3.27
C ALA A 197 9.87 10.06 -3.58
N ASN A 198 10.85 10.50 -4.37
CA ASN A 198 10.96 11.90 -4.76
C ASN A 198 9.76 12.43 -5.54
N ARG A 199 9.07 11.56 -6.29
CA ARG A 199 7.91 11.95 -7.09
C ARG A 199 6.61 11.97 -6.31
N TRP A 200 6.41 11.02 -5.41
CA TRP A 200 5.10 10.78 -4.77
C TRP A 200 5.09 10.93 -3.26
N LYS A 201 6.23 11.22 -2.63
CA LYS A 201 6.23 11.56 -1.20
C LYS A 201 5.35 12.77 -0.93
N ARG A 202 4.84 12.85 0.30
CA ARG A 202 4.13 14.06 0.74
C ARG A 202 4.98 15.30 0.49
N GLU A 203 4.37 16.36 -0.01
CA GLU A 203 5.02 17.67 -0.06
C GLU A 203 5.13 18.20 1.37
N VAL A 204 6.35 18.50 1.81
CA VAL A 204 6.54 19.20 3.07
C VAL A 204 6.17 20.66 2.80
N VAL A 205 5.00 21.09 3.28
CA VAL A 205 4.69 22.52 3.36
C VAL A 205 5.64 23.10 4.39
N VAL A 206 6.73 23.72 3.92
CA VAL A 206 7.59 24.51 4.78
C VAL A 206 6.77 25.75 5.15
N GLU A 207 6.15 25.72 6.32
CA GLU A 207 5.67 26.95 6.96
C GLU A 207 6.89 27.85 7.12
N THR A 208 7.06 28.76 6.17
CA THR A 208 8.04 29.82 6.29
C THR A 208 7.46 30.72 7.37
N THR A 209 7.86 30.49 8.61
CA THR A 209 7.68 31.46 9.69
C THR A 209 8.43 32.71 9.24
N VAL A 210 7.70 33.61 8.57
CA VAL A 210 8.12 34.99 8.43
C VAL A 210 8.12 35.51 9.86
N ALA A 211 9.31 35.53 10.47
CA ALA A 211 9.55 36.26 11.69
C ALA A 211 9.13 37.70 11.39
N SER A 212 7.92 38.05 11.82
CA SER A 212 7.49 39.43 11.88
C SER A 212 8.33 40.05 12.98
N GLU A 213 9.31 40.87 12.57
CA GLU A 213 10.01 41.75 13.50
C GLU A 213 8.97 42.51 14.34
N PRO A 214 9.10 42.54 15.67
CA PRO A 214 8.19 43.32 16.49
C PRO A 214 8.42 44.79 16.14
N THR A 215 7.48 45.37 15.40
CA THR A 215 7.42 46.81 15.22
C THR A 215 7.14 47.42 16.59
N LEU A 216 8.17 48.00 17.21
CA LEU A 216 8.05 48.83 18.40
C LEU A 216 7.19 50.05 18.05
N LEU A 217 5.88 49.91 18.17
CA LEU A 217 4.97 51.03 18.21
C LEU A 217 5.02 51.62 19.62
N HIS A 218 5.53 52.83 19.69
CA HIS A 218 5.53 53.70 20.85
C HIS A 218 4.17 53.70 21.55
N ASN A 219 4.19 53.29 22.82
CA ASN A 219 3.15 53.58 23.80
C ASN A 219 3.01 55.11 23.93
N PHE A 220 1.89 55.64 23.50
CA PHE A 220 1.37 56.93 23.93
C PHE A 220 0.22 56.68 24.90
N ALA A 221 0.36 57.25 26.11
CA ALA A 221 -0.68 57.56 27.09
C ALA A 221 -1.31 56.32 27.79
N ASP A 222 -1.34 56.17 29.12
CA ASP A 222 -1.58 57.22 30.10
C ASP A 222 -1.42 56.73 31.57
N PHE A 223 -1.02 57.67 32.44
CA PHE A 223 -1.36 57.85 33.88
C PHE A 223 -0.63 57.12 35.03
N ILE A 224 -0.58 57.89 36.15
CA ILE A 224 -0.14 57.64 37.55
C ILE A 224 1.33 58.11 37.77
N GLU A 225 1.70 59.12 38.56
CA GLU A 225 1.08 59.82 39.71
C GLU A 225 2.00 61.00 40.16
N TRP A 226 1.41 62.02 40.84
CA TRP A 226 1.99 63.20 41.55
C TRP A 226 2.52 64.40 40.75
#